data_AF-A0A507QK54-F1
#
_entry.id   AF-A0A507QK54-F1
#
_cell.length_a   1.000
_cell.length_b   1.000
_cell.length_c   1.000
_cell.angle_alpha   90.00
_cell.angle_beta   90.00
_cell.angle_gamma   90.00
#
_symmetry.space_group_name_H-M   'P 1'
#
loop_
_entity.id
_entity.type
_entity.pdbx_description
1 polymer ?
#
loop_
_entity_poly.entity_id
_entity_poly.type
_entity_poly.pdbx_seq_one_letter_code
_entity_poly.pdbx_strand_id
1 'polypeptide(L)'
;MTATFAPQGREVSAEEASHWAAKSNIPVAVEVSALTGEGVEELFTRLARIILTKIELGEIDPDDPQSGIQYGDGGLYGHGTSDASSTRSGFGFDDDNAVQLQRRNSRRGTTNWKSGMREWEDVFGLSGSQQRRNRGCC
;
A
#
# COMPACT_ATOMS: atom_id res chain seq x y z
N MET A 1 2.55 -13.28 -18.76
CA MET A 1 3.08 -13.59 -17.41
C MET A 1 4.45 -14.19 -17.59
N THR A 2 5.49 -13.61 -16.98
CA THR A 2 6.86 -14.10 -17.07
C THR A 2 7.30 -14.52 -15.67
N ALA A 3 7.48 -15.82 -15.44
CA ALA A 3 8.13 -16.34 -14.24
C ALA A 3 9.63 -16.45 -14.48
N THR A 4 10.43 -16.20 -13.45
CA THR A 4 11.86 -16.49 -13.47
C THR A 4 12.06 -18.00 -13.27
N PHE A 5 12.93 -18.60 -14.09
CA PHE A 5 13.29 -20.01 -13.99
C PHE A 5 14.68 -20.13 -13.38
N ALA A 6 14.81 -20.93 -12.32
CA ALA A 6 16.10 -21.24 -11.72
C ALA A 6 16.69 -22.48 -12.42
N PRO A 7 17.77 -22.35 -13.22
CA PRO A 7 18.33 -23.46 -14.00
C PRO A 7 18.88 -24.60 -13.14
N GLN A 8 19.25 -24.31 -11.88
CA GLN A 8 19.81 -25.26 -10.92
C GLN A 8 18.76 -25.76 -9.90
N GLY A 9 17.50 -25.35 -10.06
CA GLY A 9 16.43 -25.71 -9.14
C GLY A 9 16.46 -24.90 -7.84
N ARG A 10 16.04 -25.52 -6.74
CA ARG A 10 15.96 -24.89 -5.42
C ARG A 10 17.36 -24.74 -4.83
N GLU A 11 17.78 -23.50 -4.58
CA GLU A 11 19.08 -23.17 -3.97
C GLU A 11 19.01 -23.00 -2.45
N VAL A 12 17.84 -22.65 -1.91
CA VAL A 12 17.63 -22.39 -0.47
C VAL A 12 16.66 -23.42 0.11
N SER A 13 17.04 -24.01 1.24
CA SER A 13 16.17 -24.95 1.95
C SER A 13 15.13 -24.23 2.83
N ALA A 14 13.99 -24.86 3.05
CA ALA A 14 12.96 -24.32 3.94
C ALA A 14 13.46 -24.15 5.38
N GLU A 15 14.33 -25.04 5.84
CA GLU A 15 14.96 -25.00 7.16
C GLU A 15 15.88 -23.79 7.31
N GLU A 16 16.71 -23.52 6.29
CA GLU A 16 17.60 -22.35 6.27
C GLU A 16 16.80 -21.04 6.31
N ALA A 17 15.75 -20.93 5.50
CA ALA A 17 14.86 -19.78 5.51
C ALA A 17 14.18 -19.58 6.87
N SER A 18 13.73 -20.68 7.50
CA SER A 18 13.12 -20.66 8.83
C SER A 18 14.11 -20.25 9.92
N HIS A 19 15.35 -20.75 9.86
CA HIS A 19 16.41 -20.37 10.78
C HIS A 19 16.79 -18.89 10.64
N TRP A 20 16.82 -18.38 9.41
CA TRP A 20 17.06 -16.96 9.17
C TRP A 20 15.92 -16.09 9.71
N ALA A 21 14.67 -16.49 9.48
CA ALA A 21 13.50 -15.78 9.99
C ALA A 21 13.52 -15.68 11.53
N ALA A 22 13.81 -16.78 12.22
CA ALA A 22 13.95 -16.80 13.67
C ALA A 22 15.04 -15.86 14.18
N LYS A 23 16.21 -15.82 13.51
CA LYS A 23 17.31 -14.91 13.86
C LYS A 23 16.97 -13.43 13.61
N SER A 24 16.18 -13.16 12.57
CA SER A 24 15.79 -11.81 12.16
C SER A 24 14.52 -11.31 12.87
N ASN A 25 14.03 -12.05 13.88
CA ASN A 25 12.83 -11.71 14.63
C ASN A 25 11.57 -11.62 13.72
N ILE A 26 11.57 -12.40 12.62
CA ILE A 26 10.44 -12.54 11.71
C ILE A 26 9.59 -13.71 12.23
N PRO A 27 8.29 -13.49 12.50
CA PRO A 27 7.47 -14.51 13.17
C PRO A 27 7.37 -15.83 12.41
N VAL A 28 7.38 -15.79 11.08
CA VAL A 28 7.07 -16.94 10.22
C VAL A 28 7.75 -16.80 8.86
N ALA A 29 8.36 -17.88 8.37
CA ALA A 29 8.74 -18.04 6.96
C ALA A 29 7.70 -18.92 6.26
N VAL A 30 7.23 -18.52 5.06
CA VAL A 30 6.25 -19.25 4.26
C VAL A 30 6.76 -19.31 2.81
N GLU A 31 6.67 -20.49 2.19
CA GLU A 31 6.98 -20.66 0.77
C GLU A 31 5.74 -20.36 -0.07
N VAL A 32 5.91 -19.56 -1.12
CA VAL A 32 4.81 -19.11 -1.99
C VAL A 32 5.22 -19.17 -3.45
N SER A 33 4.25 -19.41 -4.34
CA SER A 33 4.44 -19.37 -5.78
C SER A 33 3.46 -18.38 -6.41
N ALA A 34 3.98 -17.25 -6.87
CA ALA A 34 3.16 -16.26 -7.60
C ALA A 34 2.70 -16.78 -8.98
N LEU A 35 3.36 -17.81 -9.52
CA LEU A 35 2.99 -18.42 -10.80
C LEU A 35 1.76 -19.34 -10.66
N THR A 36 1.72 -20.15 -9.60
CA THR A 36 0.65 -21.12 -9.36
C THR A 36 -0.43 -20.60 -8.40
N GLY A 37 -0.12 -19.54 -7.64
CA GLY A 37 -0.97 -19.02 -6.57
C GLY A 37 -0.80 -19.74 -5.22
N GLU A 38 0.06 -20.76 -5.15
CA GLU A 38 0.28 -21.54 -3.92
C GLU A 38 0.81 -20.65 -2.79
N GLY A 39 0.17 -20.74 -1.62
CA GLY A 39 0.57 -20.03 -0.39
C GLY A 39 0.32 -18.52 -0.38
N VAL A 40 -0.08 -17.91 -1.51
CA VAL A 40 -0.24 -16.44 -1.62
C VAL A 40 -1.38 -15.95 -0.73
N GLU A 41 -2.56 -16.55 -0.81
CA GLU A 41 -3.73 -16.14 -0.01
C GLU A 41 -3.50 -16.34 1.50
N GLU A 42 -2.87 -17.44 1.87
CA GLU A 42 -2.50 -17.71 3.26
C GLU A 42 -1.55 -16.64 3.80
N LEU A 43 -0.49 -16.30 3.04
CA LEU A 43 0.49 -15.30 3.42
C LEU A 43 -0.17 -13.94 3.71
N PHE A 44 -0.99 -13.45 2.78
CA PHE A 44 -1.64 -12.14 2.93
C PHE A 44 -2.69 -12.15 4.06
N THR A 45 -3.48 -13.21 4.18
CA THR A 45 -4.46 -13.35 5.27
C THR A 45 -3.76 -13.36 6.64
N ARG A 46 -2.63 -14.08 6.73
CA ARG A 46 -1.83 -14.15 7.96
C ARG A 46 -1.22 -12.81 8.31
N LEU A 47 -0.64 -12.11 7.34
CA LEU A 47 -0.03 -10.80 7.53
C LEU A 47 -1.07 -9.76 7.99
N ALA A 48 -2.26 -9.76 7.38
CA ALA A 48 -3.36 -8.89 7.80
C ALA A 48 -3.75 -9.11 9.27
N ARG A 49 -3.85 -10.37 9.72
CA ARG A 49 -4.14 -10.70 11.12
C ARG A 49 -3.04 -10.25 12.06
N ILE A 50 -1.78 -10.43 11.69
CA ILE A 50 -0.63 -9.98 12.51
C ILE A 50 -0.67 -8.46 12.68
N ILE A 51 -0.88 -7.71 11.60
CA ILE A 51 -0.98 -6.24 11.66
C ILE A 51 -2.14 -5.82 12.57
N LEU A 52 -3.31 -6.44 12.44
CA LEU A 52 -4.45 -6.15 13.30
C LEU A 52 -4.13 -6.37 14.78
N THR A 53 -3.54 -7.52 15.12
CA THR A 53 -3.13 -7.81 16.50
C THR A 53 -2.08 -6.82 17.01
N LYS A 54 -1.13 -6.39 16.16
CA LYS A 54 -0.15 -5.37 16.54
C LYS A 54 -0.79 -4.01 16.84
N ILE A 55 -1.84 -3.64 16.11
CA ILE A 55 -2.64 -2.44 16.41
C ILE A 55 -3.36 -2.60 17.75
N GLU A 56 -4.02 -3.74 17.97
CA GLU A 56 -4.76 -4.03 19.21
C GLU A 56 -3.86 -4.03 20.46
N LEU A 57 -2.61 -4.48 20.32
CA LEU A 57 -1.60 -4.45 21.38
C LEU A 57 -0.94 -3.08 21.55
N GLY A 58 -1.20 -2.13 20.64
CA GLY A 58 -0.56 -0.81 20.64
C GLY A 58 0.90 -0.81 20.16
N GLU A 59 1.36 -1.90 19.53
CA GLU A 59 2.69 -1.96 18.89
C GLU A 59 2.77 -1.09 17.63
N ILE A 60 1.62 -0.85 16.99
CA ILE A 60 1.49 0.04 15.84
C ILE A 60 0.40 1.06 16.12
N ASP A 61 0.71 2.34 15.97
CA ASP A 61 -0.24 3.44 16.06
C ASP A 61 -0.89 3.69 14.69
N PRO A 62 -2.20 3.44 14.51
CA PRO A 62 -2.89 3.70 13.25
C PRO A 62 -3.00 5.20 12.91
N ASP A 63 -2.80 6.10 13.88
CA ASP A 63 -2.84 7.55 13.66
C ASP A 63 -1.46 8.12 13.29
N ASP A 64 -0.37 7.34 13.43
CA ASP A 64 0.97 7.73 12.98
C ASP A 64 1.02 7.72 11.43
N PRO A 65 1.31 8.85 10.76
CA PRO A 65 1.45 8.91 9.31
C PRO A 65 2.54 8.01 8.73
N GLN A 66 3.49 7.53 9.54
CA GLN A 66 4.55 6.63 9.11
C GLN A 66 4.19 5.14 9.32
N SER A 67 3.04 4.84 9.91
CA SER A 67 2.58 3.45 10.13
C SER A 67 2.12 2.73 8.85
N GLY A 68 1.78 3.49 7.79
CA GLY A 68 1.21 2.94 6.56
C GLY A 68 -0.23 2.43 6.68
N ILE A 69 -0.92 2.71 7.80
CA ILE A 69 -2.31 2.28 8.03
C ILE A 69 -3.28 3.39 7.58
N GLN A 70 -4.40 2.97 6.98
CA GLN A 70 -5.52 3.86 6.68
C GLN A 70 -6.81 3.24 7.17
N TYR A 71 -7.62 4.03 7.87
CA TYR A 71 -9.00 3.66 8.12
C TYR A 71 -9.75 3.68 6.79
N GLY A 72 -10.43 2.59 6.45
CA GLY A 72 -11.38 2.61 5.35
C GLY A 72 -12.47 3.67 5.61
N ASP A 73 -13.04 4.22 4.55
CA ASP A 73 -14.25 5.05 4.64
C ASP A 73 -15.44 4.16 5.04
N GLY A 74 -15.47 3.77 6.32
CA GLY A 74 -16.55 3.04 6.95
C GLY A 74 -17.70 3.99 7.28
N GLY A 75 -18.23 4.66 6.26
CA GLY A 75 -19.48 5.39 6.36
C GLY A 75 -20.60 4.47 6.85
N LEU A 76 -21.27 4.90 7.92
CA LEU A 76 -22.14 4.15 8.84
C LEU A 76 -23.37 3.41 8.23
N TYR A 77 -23.62 3.42 6.91
CA TYR A 77 -24.81 2.78 6.34
C TYR A 77 -24.53 2.24 4.94
N GLY A 78 -24.73 0.94 4.75
CA GLY A 78 -24.62 0.30 3.44
C GLY A 78 -25.68 0.76 2.44
N HIS A 79 -25.54 0.22 1.23
CA HIS A 79 -26.49 0.19 0.12
C HIS A 79 -26.37 1.33 -0.90
N GLY A 80 -25.77 1.01 -2.04
CA GLY A 80 -25.94 1.77 -3.27
C GLY A 80 -24.71 1.78 -4.15
N THR A 81 -24.79 1.01 -5.24
CA THR A 81 -23.94 1.03 -6.44
C THR A 81 -22.56 0.40 -6.36
N SER A 82 -22.55 -0.83 -6.86
CA SER A 82 -21.42 -1.56 -7.39
C SER A 82 -20.81 -0.84 -8.59
N ASP A 83 -19.76 -0.04 -8.36
CA ASP A 83 -18.77 0.34 -9.37
C ASP A 83 -17.65 1.18 -8.76
N ALA A 84 -16.45 0.57 -8.66
CA ALA A 84 -15.15 1.23 -8.70
C ALA A 84 -15.01 2.58 -7.98
N SER A 85 -14.89 2.58 -6.65
CA SER A 85 -14.26 3.69 -5.94
C SER A 85 -12.96 3.23 -5.28
N SER A 86 -11.95 3.05 -6.13
CA SER A 86 -10.59 3.34 -5.71
C SER A 86 -9.98 4.24 -6.78
N THR A 87 -9.23 5.23 -6.30
CA THR A 87 -8.42 6.19 -7.03
C THR A 87 -9.12 7.46 -7.53
N ARG A 88 -8.56 8.58 -7.05
CA ARG A 88 -8.62 9.96 -7.56
C ARG A 88 -9.71 10.85 -6.97
N SER A 89 -9.42 11.43 -5.81
CA SER A 89 -9.94 12.77 -5.49
C SER A 89 -9.38 13.74 -6.54
N GLY A 90 -10.26 14.25 -7.41
CA GLY A 90 -9.92 15.14 -8.50
C GLY A 90 -9.21 16.40 -8.02
N PHE A 91 -8.06 16.70 -8.62
CA PHE A 91 -7.60 18.08 -8.78
C PHE A 91 -8.48 18.71 -9.85
N GLY A 92 -9.60 19.29 -9.42
CA GLY A 92 -10.36 20.23 -10.25
C GLY A 92 -9.53 21.51 -10.38
N PHE A 93 -8.95 21.72 -11.55
CA PHE A 93 -8.49 23.02 -11.98
C PHE A 93 -9.72 23.85 -12.37
N ASP A 94 -9.86 24.98 -11.69
CA ASP A 94 -10.49 26.25 -12.06
C ASP A 94 -11.74 26.22 -12.97
N ASP A 95 -12.90 26.58 -12.42
CA ASP A 95 -13.84 27.47 -13.12
C ASP A 95 -14.70 28.25 -12.11
N ASP A 96 -15.02 29.47 -12.51
CA ASP A 96 -15.55 30.58 -11.74
C ASP A 96 -16.93 30.32 -11.08
N ASN A 97 -17.14 30.96 -9.92
CA ASN A 97 -18.44 31.39 -9.39
C ASN A 97 -19.47 30.33 -8.91
N ALA A 98 -19.39 29.96 -7.62
CA ALA A 98 -20.59 29.62 -6.84
C ALA A 98 -20.42 29.91 -5.33
N VAL A 99 -21.38 30.66 -4.82
CA VAL A 99 -21.54 31.17 -3.45
C VAL A 99 -21.60 30.08 -2.36
N GLN A 100 -21.09 30.46 -1.19
CA GLN A 100 -20.89 29.69 0.03
C GLN A 100 -22.19 29.11 0.63
N LEU A 101 -22.14 27.84 1.05
CA LEU A 101 -22.95 27.32 2.15
C LEU A 101 -22.01 26.73 3.21
N GLN A 102 -21.75 27.52 4.25
CA GLN A 102 -21.00 27.11 5.43
C GLN A 102 -21.73 25.98 6.18
N ARG A 103 -21.07 24.83 6.35
CA ARG A 103 -21.21 24.00 7.55
C ARG A 103 -19.83 23.79 8.18
N ARG A 104 -19.80 23.98 9.51
CA ARG A 104 -18.62 24.30 10.33
C ARG A 104 -17.77 23.07 10.65
N ASN A 105 -16.46 23.31 10.67
CA ASN A 105 -15.37 22.56 11.30
C ASN A 105 -15.09 21.12 10.84
N SER A 106 -14.55 21.00 9.63
CA SER A 106 -13.51 20.00 9.36
C SER A 106 -12.19 20.50 9.97
N ARG A 107 -11.67 19.82 11.00
CA ARG A 107 -10.27 19.98 11.40
C ARG A 107 -9.40 19.39 10.28
N ARG A 108 -9.04 20.30 9.39
CA ARG A 108 -8.11 20.21 8.28
C ARG A 108 -6.77 19.60 8.71
N GLY A 109 -6.68 18.27 8.71
CA GLY A 109 -5.43 17.51 8.66
C GLY A 109 -5.00 17.26 7.20
N THR A 110 -5.09 18.28 6.35
CA THR A 110 -4.87 18.14 4.91
C THR A 110 -3.45 18.59 4.55
N THR A 111 -2.45 17.80 4.92
CA THR A 111 -1.10 17.93 4.30
C THR A 111 -0.15 16.73 4.39
N ASN A 112 -0.44 15.63 5.10
CA ASN A 112 0.54 14.54 5.21
C ASN A 112 0.34 13.35 4.25
N TRP A 113 -0.88 13.08 3.80
CA TRP A 113 -1.17 11.93 2.92
C TRP A 113 -0.47 12.00 1.55
N LYS A 114 -0.34 13.22 0.99
CA LYS A 114 0.42 13.50 -0.23
C LYS A 114 1.92 13.27 -0.07
N SER A 115 2.44 13.39 1.16
CA SER A 115 3.84 13.10 1.46
C SER A 115 4.05 11.59 1.57
N GLY A 116 3.12 10.88 2.22
CA GLY A 116 3.17 9.43 2.31
C GLY A 116 3.09 8.74 0.94
N MET A 117 2.20 9.21 0.06
CA MET A 117 2.09 8.65 -1.30
C MET A 117 3.39 8.78 -2.13
N ARG A 118 4.20 9.83 -1.90
CA ARG A 118 5.52 10.00 -2.53
C ARG A 118 6.56 9.04 -1.98
N GLU A 119 6.47 8.65 -0.72
CA GLU A 119 7.40 7.69 -0.11
C GLU A 119 7.19 6.27 -0.67
N TRP A 120 5.95 5.92 -1.02
CA TRP A 120 5.62 4.65 -1.68
C TRP A 120 5.97 4.63 -3.17
N GLU A 121 6.08 5.79 -3.83
CA GLU A 121 6.55 5.90 -5.22
C GLU A 121 8.01 5.43 -5.39
N ASP A 122 8.85 5.62 -4.37
CA ASP A 122 10.24 5.15 -4.36
C ASP A 122 10.34 3.62 -4.13
N VAL A 123 9.44 3.05 -3.32
CA VAL A 123 9.38 1.60 -3.04
C VAL A 123 8.89 0.81 -4.26
N PHE A 124 7.90 1.34 -4.98
CA PHE A 124 7.32 0.68 -6.16
C PHE A 124 7.87 1.19 -7.50
N GLY A 125 8.88 2.08 -7.48
CA GLY A 125 9.58 2.55 -8.68
C GLY A 125 8.69 3.26 -9.71
N LEU A 126 7.62 3.92 -9.27
CA LEU A 126 6.63 4.53 -10.18
C LEU A 126 7.13 5.83 -10.83
N SER A 127 8.27 6.37 -10.41
CA SER A 127 8.93 7.52 -11.04
C SER A 127 9.73 7.12 -12.28
N GLY A 128 9.03 6.67 -13.32
CA GLY A 128 9.66 6.13 -14.53
C GLY A 128 8.98 6.51 -15.83
N SER A 129 8.37 7.69 -16.00
CA SER A 129 7.86 8.07 -17.34
C SER A 129 7.44 9.54 -17.55
N GLN A 130 8.10 10.57 -17.02
CA GLN A 130 7.68 11.94 -17.40
C GLN A 130 8.74 13.05 -17.33
N GLN A 131 9.85 12.94 -18.06
CA GLN A 131 10.62 14.12 -18.49
C GLN A 131 11.64 13.83 -19.60
N ARG A 132 11.18 13.34 -20.76
CA ARG A 132 11.84 13.62 -22.04
C ARG A 132 11.06 14.72 -22.76
N ARG A 133 11.15 15.94 -22.22
CA ARG A 133 10.81 17.16 -22.95
C ARG A 133 12.07 17.99 -23.13
N ASN A 134 12.59 17.91 -24.36
CA ASN A 134 13.08 19.04 -25.13
C ASN A 134 14.22 19.90 -24.54
N ARG A 135 15.44 19.65 -25.01
CA ARG A 135 16.57 20.58 -25.22
C ARG A 135 17.72 19.70 -25.74
N GLY A 136 18.25 19.84 -26.95
CA GLY A 136 18.46 21.01 -27.79
C GLY A 136 19.92 20.90 -28.25
N CYS A 137 20.16 20.97 -29.55
CA CYS A 137 21.45 20.81 -30.22
C CYS A 137 22.57 21.68 -29.62
N CYS A 138 23.80 21.13 -29.63
CA CYS A 138 25.06 21.67 -30.16
C CYS A 138 26.22 20.82 -29.65
#